data_AF-A7RJW0-F1
#
_entry.id   AF-A7RJW0-F1
#
_cell.length_a   1.000
_cell.length_b   1.000
_cell.length_c   1.000
_cell.angle_alpha   90.00
_cell.angle_beta   90.00
_cell.angle_gamma   90.00
#
_symmetry.space_group_name_H-M   'P 1'
#
loop_
_entity.id
_entity.type
_entity.pdbx_description
1 polymer ?
#
loop_
_entity_poly.entity_id
_entity_poly.type
_entity_poly.pdbx_seq_one_letter_code
_entity_poly.pdbx_strand_id
1 'polypeptide(L)'
;MALSAEAETVFKVTFAALILLNVGGNSLVCLVVRRFQRMRTPMNYLLVNLAISDIVVGIFFLPRHLLLGVFTYPDDGLAADWLCKLITYANLAWLASFASVYTLVIIAWERYNAIMKPLSVSARFTTKKIKICVAFTWIIAFLVTLAEVIATEYNKETAFCDYNWKEAWNKADAAFWLFGVGVLPTVIMCSLYGRVIKSLWCSRQAVTPHDVSYRSLLKSRKRVTKAALTVTSILFACWMPNLIYYFMTTFTPKSSSTGSALTNVSPIWYRLSHVLILLNSSVNPLVYAVQDRRFRAGMKSYLCRCKRRAQENSMQQDDTIFRLSVINGR
;
A
#
# COMPACT_ATOMS: atom_id res chain seq x y z
N MET A 1 -11.86 -18.52 23.08
CA MET A 1 -13.24 -18.65 22.54
C MET A 1 -13.12 -18.73 21.02
N ALA A 2 -13.48 -19.86 20.42
CA ALA A 2 -13.47 -19.99 18.95
C ALA A 2 -14.52 -19.05 18.33
N LEU A 3 -14.29 -18.54 17.11
CA LEU A 3 -15.32 -17.79 16.38
C LEU A 3 -16.50 -18.72 16.07
N SER A 4 -17.72 -18.16 16.01
CA SER A 4 -18.85 -18.91 15.46
C SER A 4 -18.64 -19.21 13.97
N ALA A 5 -19.28 -20.28 13.47
CA ALA A 5 -19.18 -20.67 12.07
C ALA A 5 -19.69 -19.56 11.12
N GLU A 6 -20.71 -18.79 11.55
CA GLU A 6 -21.20 -17.65 10.76
C GLU A 6 -20.13 -16.56 10.68
N ALA A 7 -19.50 -16.22 11.80
CA ALA A 7 -18.46 -15.20 11.83
C ALA A 7 -17.25 -15.59 10.97
N GLU A 8 -16.83 -16.86 11.02
CA GLU A 8 -15.75 -17.37 10.16
C GLU A 8 -16.10 -17.25 8.67
N THR A 9 -17.33 -17.60 8.31
CA THR A 9 -17.84 -17.50 6.93
C THR A 9 -17.85 -16.04 6.46
N VAL A 10 -18.32 -15.10 7.30
CA VAL A 10 -18.32 -13.66 7.00
C VAL A 10 -16.91 -13.16 6.74
N PHE A 11 -15.93 -13.53 7.58
CA PHE A 11 -14.55 -13.11 7.38
C PHE A 11 -13.96 -13.70 6.09
N LYS A 12 -14.18 -14.99 5.80
CA LYS A 12 -13.70 -15.62 4.56
C LYS A 12 -14.27 -14.93 3.32
N VAL A 13 -15.58 -14.67 3.28
CA VAL A 13 -16.22 -13.94 2.18
C VAL A 13 -15.64 -12.52 2.04
N THR A 14 -15.44 -11.83 3.16
CA THR A 14 -14.86 -10.48 3.18
C THR A 14 -13.42 -10.47 2.63
N PHE A 15 -12.56 -11.36 3.11
CA PHE A 15 -11.18 -11.49 2.61
C PHE A 15 -11.16 -11.84 1.11
N ALA A 16 -12.01 -12.78 0.66
CA ALA A 16 -12.10 -13.14 -0.75
C ALA A 16 -12.49 -11.94 -1.63
N ALA A 17 -13.52 -11.20 -1.22
CA ALA A 17 -13.95 -10.01 -1.94
C ALA A 17 -12.85 -8.94 -2.01
N LEU A 18 -12.17 -8.67 -0.88
CA LEU A 18 -11.09 -7.70 -0.82
C LEU A 18 -9.87 -8.12 -1.65
N ILE A 19 -9.46 -9.40 -1.61
CA ILE A 19 -8.35 -9.91 -2.43
C ILE A 19 -8.67 -9.77 -3.92
N LEU A 20 -9.89 -10.09 -4.36
CA LEU A 20 -10.30 -9.92 -5.75
C LEU A 20 -10.27 -8.45 -6.19
N LEU A 21 -10.80 -7.55 -5.35
CA LEU A 21 -10.77 -6.10 -5.60
C LEU A 21 -9.34 -5.56 -5.64
N ASN A 22 -8.49 -6.02 -4.71
CA ASN A 22 -7.08 -5.65 -4.63
C ASN A 22 -6.33 -6.07 -5.89
N VAL A 23 -6.28 -7.37 -6.17
CA VAL A 23 -5.48 -7.92 -7.27
C VAL A 23 -6.00 -7.40 -8.60
N GLY A 24 -7.33 -7.41 -8.81
CA GLY A 24 -7.95 -6.90 -10.03
C GLY A 24 -7.73 -5.40 -10.23
N GLY A 25 -7.98 -4.59 -9.20
CA GLY A 25 -7.87 -3.14 -9.25
C GLY A 25 -6.43 -2.67 -9.45
N ASN A 26 -5.48 -3.22 -8.69
CA ASN A 26 -4.06 -2.87 -8.81
C ASN A 26 -3.45 -3.42 -10.11
N SER A 27 -3.89 -4.57 -10.61
CA SER A 27 -3.50 -5.04 -11.95
C SER A 27 -3.94 -4.06 -13.04
N LEU A 28 -5.15 -3.51 -12.92
CA LEU A 28 -5.65 -2.49 -13.83
C LEU A 28 -4.82 -1.20 -13.77
N VAL A 29 -4.34 -0.80 -12.58
CA VAL A 29 -3.41 0.32 -12.42
C VAL A 29 -2.14 0.10 -13.24
N CYS A 30 -1.52 -1.07 -13.12
CA CYS A 30 -0.34 -1.45 -13.90
C CYS A 30 -0.61 -1.43 -15.41
N LEU A 31 -1.75 -1.98 -15.85
CA LEU A 31 -2.14 -2.03 -17.25
C LEU A 31 -2.34 -0.64 -17.86
N VAL A 32 -3.04 0.26 -17.17
CA VAL A 32 -3.29 1.64 -17.65
C VAL A 32 -1.98 2.40 -17.85
N VAL A 33 -1.06 2.35 -16.88
CA VAL A 33 0.23 3.03 -16.98
C VAL A 33 1.10 2.43 -18.10
N ARG A 34 1.08 1.10 -18.26
CA ARG A 34 1.80 0.41 -19.33
C ARG A 34 1.25 0.77 -20.72
N ARG A 35 -0.08 0.85 -20.87
CA ARG A 35 -0.75 1.03 -22.17
C ARG A 35 -0.65 2.44 -22.74
N PHE A 36 -0.77 3.47 -21.90
CA PHE A 36 -0.89 4.86 -22.35
C PHE A 36 0.39 5.65 -22.09
N GLN A 37 0.97 6.26 -23.13
CA GLN A 37 2.29 6.89 -23.01
C GLN A 37 2.26 8.16 -22.15
N ARG A 38 1.20 8.97 -22.24
CA ARG A 38 0.98 10.12 -21.34
C ARG A 38 0.89 9.73 -19.86
N MET A 39 0.61 8.47 -19.56
CA MET A 39 0.59 7.96 -18.19
C MET A 39 1.98 7.51 -17.71
N ARG A 40 3.01 7.43 -18.55
CA ARG A 40 4.37 7.00 -18.17
C ARG A 40 5.20 8.13 -17.56
N THR A 41 4.65 8.76 -16.52
CA THR A 41 5.32 9.83 -15.77
C THR A 41 6.06 9.26 -14.56
N PRO A 42 7.09 9.96 -14.03
CA PRO A 42 7.78 9.56 -12.80
C PRO A 42 6.81 9.20 -11.66
N MET A 43 5.84 10.08 -11.38
CA MET A 43 4.80 9.85 -10.37
C MET A 43 4.04 8.54 -10.58
N ASN A 44 3.65 8.25 -11.82
CA ASN A 44 2.87 7.05 -12.11
C ASN A 44 3.69 5.76 -12.00
N TYR A 45 5.03 5.82 -12.11
CA TYR A 45 5.88 4.67 -11.77
C TYR A 45 5.85 4.35 -10.27
N LEU A 46 5.72 5.36 -9.38
CA LEU A 46 5.51 5.12 -7.95
C LEU A 46 4.14 4.48 -7.70
N LEU A 47 3.10 4.90 -8.43
CA LEU A 47 1.78 4.26 -8.36
C LEU A 47 1.82 2.80 -8.83
N VAL A 48 2.61 2.49 -9.86
CA VAL A 48 2.84 1.10 -10.30
C VAL A 48 3.60 0.31 -9.24
N ASN A 49 4.63 0.89 -8.61
CA ASN A 49 5.32 0.22 -7.50
C ASN A 49 4.37 -0.10 -6.36
N LEU A 50 3.54 0.87 -5.96
CA LEU A 50 2.52 0.69 -4.94
C LEU A 50 1.53 -0.43 -5.33
N ALA A 51 1.04 -0.42 -6.57
CA ALA A 51 0.13 -1.45 -7.07
C ALA A 51 0.78 -2.85 -7.07
N ILE A 52 2.06 -2.98 -7.43
CA ILE A 52 2.78 -4.26 -7.37
C ILE A 52 2.89 -4.73 -5.92
N SER A 53 3.30 -3.85 -5.00
CA SER A 53 3.35 -4.18 -3.57
C SER A 53 1.98 -4.63 -3.04
N ASP A 54 0.91 -3.90 -3.36
CA ASP A 54 -0.45 -4.23 -2.92
C ASP A 54 -0.96 -5.56 -3.49
N ILE A 55 -0.64 -5.90 -4.75
CA ILE A 55 -0.95 -7.21 -5.34
C ILE A 55 -0.26 -8.32 -4.56
N VAL A 56 1.02 -8.14 -4.21
CA VAL A 56 1.77 -9.12 -3.42
C VAL A 56 1.11 -9.30 -2.04
N VAL A 57 0.66 -8.22 -1.38
CA VAL A 57 -0.13 -8.32 -0.14
C VAL A 57 -1.38 -9.19 -0.34
N GLY A 58 -2.18 -8.90 -1.37
CA GLY A 58 -3.40 -9.67 -1.66
C GLY A 58 -3.14 -11.15 -1.94
N ILE A 59 -2.11 -11.47 -2.73
CA ILE A 59 -1.74 -12.86 -3.06
C ILE A 59 -1.30 -13.63 -1.82
N PHE A 60 -0.46 -13.06 -0.97
CA PHE A 60 0.05 -13.78 0.21
C PHE A 60 -0.89 -13.75 1.42
N PHE A 61 -1.88 -12.86 1.45
CA PHE A 61 -2.99 -12.94 2.41
C PHE A 61 -3.98 -14.07 2.09
N LEU A 62 -4.08 -14.48 0.82
CA LEU A 62 -4.99 -15.54 0.39
C LEU A 62 -4.72 -16.87 1.11
N PRO A 63 -3.49 -17.44 1.09
CA PRO A 63 -3.19 -18.67 1.82
C PRO A 63 -3.49 -18.56 3.31
N ARG A 64 -3.05 -17.46 3.94
CA ARG A 64 -3.21 -17.19 5.37
C ARG A 64 -4.67 -17.15 5.83
N HIS A 65 -5.53 -16.48 5.06
CA HIS A 65 -6.87 -16.16 5.54
C HIS A 65 -7.98 -17.02 4.94
N LEU A 66 -7.77 -17.59 3.75
CA LEU A 66 -8.77 -18.42 3.05
C LEU A 66 -8.43 -19.90 3.04
N LEU A 67 -7.15 -20.27 2.95
CA LEU A 67 -6.73 -21.65 2.72
C LEU A 67 -6.04 -22.31 3.91
N LEU A 68 -5.92 -21.64 5.06
CA LEU A 68 -5.18 -22.17 6.22
C LEU A 68 -5.66 -23.57 6.63
N GLY A 69 -6.96 -23.81 6.64
CA GLY A 69 -7.55 -25.12 6.98
C GLY A 69 -7.44 -26.19 5.88
N VAL A 70 -6.90 -25.86 4.71
CA VAL A 70 -6.67 -26.80 3.59
C VAL A 70 -5.22 -27.31 3.59
N PHE A 71 -4.28 -26.55 4.17
CA PHE A 71 -2.88 -26.96 4.20
C PHE A 71 -2.65 -28.08 5.22
N THR A 72 -2.12 -29.20 4.74
CA THR A 72 -1.56 -30.26 5.57
C THR A 72 -0.06 -30.02 5.72
N TYR A 73 0.40 -29.79 6.94
CA TYR A 73 1.83 -29.64 7.20
C TYR A 73 2.53 -31.00 7.12
N PRO A 74 3.65 -31.11 6.39
CA PRO A 74 4.46 -32.32 6.36
C PRO A 74 5.02 -32.68 7.74
N ASP A 75 5.32 -33.96 7.96
CA ASP A 75 5.97 -34.41 9.20
C ASP A 75 7.44 -33.95 9.28
N ASP A 76 8.08 -33.76 8.12
CA ASP A 76 9.42 -33.16 7.98
C ASP A 76 9.38 -31.68 8.40
N GLY A 77 10.12 -31.37 9.47
CA GLY A 77 10.21 -30.03 10.04
C GLY A 77 10.70 -28.99 9.04
N LEU A 78 11.59 -29.35 8.11
CA LEU A 78 12.12 -28.40 7.14
C LEU A 78 11.05 -27.95 6.13
N ALA A 79 10.30 -28.91 5.57
CA ALA A 79 9.24 -28.62 4.61
C ALA A 79 8.06 -27.89 5.27
N ALA A 80 7.69 -28.29 6.49
CA ALA A 80 6.69 -27.60 7.29
C ALA A 80 7.09 -26.15 7.61
N ASP A 81 8.35 -25.93 7.98
CA ASP A 81 8.89 -24.59 8.25
C ASP A 81 8.88 -23.71 7.01
N TRP A 82 9.27 -24.21 5.84
CA TRP A 82 9.26 -23.38 4.62
C TRP A 82 7.84 -23.04 4.16
N LEU A 83 6.90 -23.99 4.28
CA LEU A 83 5.48 -23.73 4.06
C LEU A 83 4.96 -22.67 5.03
N CYS A 84 5.36 -22.77 6.30
CA CYS A 84 5.03 -21.83 7.36
C CYS A 84 5.57 -20.43 7.07
N LYS A 85 6.87 -20.32 6.86
CA LYS A 85 7.62 -19.08 6.62
C LYS A 85 7.11 -18.32 5.39
N LEU A 86 6.89 -19.01 4.27
CA LEU A 86 6.63 -18.33 2.98
C LEU A 86 5.16 -18.19 2.65
N ILE A 87 4.31 -19.11 3.10
CA ILE A 87 2.92 -19.23 2.63
C ILE A 87 1.94 -18.92 3.77
N THR A 88 1.96 -19.68 4.85
CA THR A 88 0.88 -19.62 5.86
C THR A 88 1.11 -18.56 6.94
N TYR A 89 2.33 -18.04 7.13
CA TYR A 89 2.60 -16.87 7.97
C TYR A 89 2.45 -15.53 7.22
N ALA A 90 2.50 -15.56 5.88
CA ALA A 90 2.43 -14.40 4.99
C ALA A 90 3.56 -13.36 5.15
N ASN A 91 4.80 -13.79 5.46
CA ASN A 91 5.98 -12.91 5.51
C ASN A 91 6.15 -12.05 4.25
N LEU A 92 5.87 -12.60 3.06
CA LEU A 92 5.96 -11.84 1.81
C LEU A 92 4.90 -10.74 1.68
N ALA A 93 3.75 -10.87 2.36
CA ALA A 93 2.80 -9.77 2.46
C ALA A 93 3.31 -8.64 3.36
N TRP A 94 4.00 -8.96 4.47
CA TRP A 94 4.60 -7.95 5.35
C TRP A 94 5.75 -7.21 4.66
N LEU A 95 6.60 -7.93 3.92
CA LEU A 95 7.63 -7.34 3.06
C LEU A 95 7.04 -6.34 2.07
N ALA A 96 6.02 -6.77 1.32
CA ALA A 96 5.37 -5.91 0.34
C ALA A 96 4.64 -4.73 0.99
N SER A 97 4.07 -4.93 2.17
CA SER A 97 3.43 -3.88 2.95
C SER A 97 4.42 -2.80 3.39
N PHE A 98 5.61 -3.19 3.86
CA PHE A 98 6.69 -2.25 4.17
C PHE A 98 7.04 -1.41 2.93
N ALA A 99 7.26 -2.06 1.78
CA ALA A 99 7.55 -1.37 0.53
C ALA A 99 6.42 -0.41 0.13
N SER A 100 5.15 -0.79 0.35
CA SER A 100 3.97 0.04 0.08
C SER A 100 3.96 1.31 0.95
N VAL A 101 4.16 1.17 2.27
CA VAL A 101 4.22 2.30 3.22
C VAL A 101 5.30 3.31 2.83
N TYR A 102 6.52 2.86 2.56
CA TYR A 102 7.60 3.78 2.19
C TYR A 102 7.46 4.32 0.76
N THR A 103 6.75 3.63 -0.12
CA THR A 103 6.34 4.20 -1.41
C THR A 103 5.41 5.40 -1.21
N LEU A 104 4.49 5.36 -0.24
CA LEU A 104 3.64 6.51 0.10
C LEU A 104 4.44 7.69 0.65
N VAL A 105 5.48 7.43 1.44
CA VAL A 105 6.42 8.47 1.90
C VAL A 105 7.14 9.11 0.71
N ILE A 106 7.63 8.30 -0.24
CA ILE A 106 8.28 8.81 -1.45
C ILE A 106 7.29 9.63 -2.30
N ILE A 107 6.03 9.19 -2.42
CA ILE A 107 4.98 9.94 -3.09
C ILE A 107 4.77 11.30 -2.39
N ALA A 108 4.67 11.34 -1.06
CA ALA A 108 4.52 12.59 -0.32
C ALA A 108 5.71 13.54 -0.55
N TRP A 109 6.93 13.00 -0.56
CA TRP A 109 8.15 13.77 -0.80
C TRP A 109 8.24 14.30 -2.23
N GLU A 110 7.87 13.49 -3.21
CA GLU A 110 7.81 13.91 -4.60
C GLU A 110 6.76 15.01 -4.80
N ARG A 111 5.56 14.86 -4.20
CA ARG A 111 4.52 15.90 -4.22
C ARG A 111 5.01 17.21 -3.62
N TYR A 112 5.69 17.12 -2.47
CA TYR A 112 6.30 18.28 -1.82
C TYR A 112 7.27 18.99 -2.77
N ASN A 113 8.22 18.29 -3.38
CA ASN A 113 9.21 18.91 -4.27
C ASN A 113 8.56 19.49 -5.53
N ALA A 114 7.60 18.79 -6.14
CA ALA A 114 6.92 19.25 -7.34
C ALA A 114 6.13 20.56 -7.13
N ILE A 115 5.70 20.83 -5.90
CA ILE A 115 4.87 21.99 -5.55
C ILE A 115 5.72 23.11 -4.95
N MET A 116 6.59 22.78 -4.00
CA MET A 116 7.38 23.76 -3.25
C MET A 116 8.65 24.20 -3.99
N LYS A 117 9.16 23.40 -4.93
CA LYS A 117 10.40 23.67 -5.67
C LYS A 117 10.19 23.56 -7.19
N PRO A 118 9.24 24.31 -7.78
CA PRO A 118 8.84 24.13 -9.19
C PRO A 118 9.96 24.40 -10.21
N LEU A 119 10.92 25.27 -9.88
CA LEU A 119 12.05 25.65 -10.75
C LEU A 119 13.33 24.84 -10.47
N SER A 120 13.36 24.03 -9.42
CA SER A 120 14.55 23.26 -9.07
C SER A 120 14.62 21.97 -9.88
N VAL A 121 15.49 21.96 -10.90
CA VAL A 121 15.75 20.77 -11.71
C VAL A 121 16.30 19.62 -10.84
N SER A 122 17.14 19.94 -9.85
CA SER A 122 17.70 18.95 -8.92
C SER A 122 16.65 18.38 -7.96
N ALA A 123 15.59 19.12 -7.60
CA ALA A 123 14.50 18.60 -6.78
C ALA A 123 13.49 17.74 -7.55
N ARG A 124 13.50 17.81 -8.89
CA ARG A 124 12.57 17.04 -9.73
C ARG A 124 12.90 15.54 -9.66
N PHE A 125 11.86 14.74 -9.42
CA PHE A 125 11.95 13.29 -9.45
C PHE A 125 12.05 12.83 -10.89
N THR A 126 13.24 12.36 -11.26
CA THR A 126 13.48 11.69 -12.54
C THR A 126 13.20 10.20 -12.39
N THR A 127 12.95 9.52 -13.50
CA THR A 127 12.75 8.05 -13.51
C THR A 127 13.94 7.32 -12.89
N LYS A 128 15.18 7.81 -13.10
CA LYS A 128 16.38 7.23 -12.47
C LYS A 128 16.33 7.33 -10.95
N LYS A 129 16.01 8.51 -10.41
CA LYS A 129 15.88 8.71 -8.94
C LYS A 129 14.79 7.82 -8.36
N ILE A 130 13.65 7.70 -9.03
CA ILE A 130 12.56 6.83 -8.58
C ILE A 130 12.98 5.37 -8.53
N LYS A 131 13.65 4.86 -9.58
CA LYS A 131 14.15 3.48 -9.59
C LYS A 131 15.12 3.20 -8.43
N ILE A 132 16.00 4.16 -8.11
CA ILE A 132 16.91 4.07 -6.97
C ILE A 132 16.13 4.05 -5.65
N CYS A 133 15.20 4.98 -5.45
CA CYS A 133 14.37 5.01 -4.24
C CYS A 133 13.57 3.71 -4.06
N VAL A 134 12.96 3.21 -5.13
CA VAL A 134 12.21 1.94 -5.12
C VAL A 134 13.14 0.78 -4.76
N ALA A 135 14.28 0.63 -5.44
CA ALA A 135 15.24 -0.43 -5.12
C ALA A 135 15.68 -0.38 -3.65
N PHE A 136 15.95 0.80 -3.13
CA PHE A 136 16.31 0.99 -1.72
C PHE A 136 15.19 0.55 -0.77
N THR A 137 13.93 0.91 -1.05
CA THR A 137 12.79 0.47 -0.22
C THR A 137 12.62 -1.05 -0.21
N TRP A 138 12.80 -1.73 -1.35
CA TRP A 138 12.70 -3.18 -1.43
C TRP A 138 13.87 -3.89 -0.73
N ILE A 139 15.09 -3.34 -0.81
CA ILE A 139 16.24 -3.88 -0.08
C ILE A 139 15.99 -3.81 1.43
N ILE A 140 15.53 -2.67 1.94
CA ILE A 140 15.23 -2.55 3.38
C ILE A 140 14.09 -3.49 3.78
N ALA A 141 13.01 -3.53 2.99
CA ALA A 141 11.88 -4.45 3.24
C ALA A 141 12.35 -5.90 3.32
N PHE A 142 13.21 -6.32 2.39
CA PHE A 142 13.79 -7.65 2.38
C PHE A 142 14.65 -7.92 3.62
N LEU A 143 15.51 -6.98 4.02
CA LEU A 143 16.37 -7.17 5.21
C LEU A 143 15.56 -7.30 6.50
N VAL A 144 14.50 -6.50 6.66
CA VAL A 144 13.57 -6.58 7.80
C VAL A 144 12.87 -7.94 7.80
N THR A 145 12.22 -8.31 6.70
CA THR A 145 11.48 -9.57 6.62
C THR A 145 12.37 -10.80 6.65
N LEU A 146 13.63 -10.70 6.22
CA LEU A 146 14.57 -11.82 6.32
C LEU A 146 14.78 -12.22 7.79
N ALA A 147 14.88 -11.25 8.70
CA ALA A 147 14.99 -11.55 10.13
C ALA A 147 13.72 -12.25 10.65
N GLU A 148 12.54 -11.80 10.26
CA GLU A 148 11.24 -12.42 10.60
C GLU A 148 11.12 -13.85 10.04
N VAL A 149 11.54 -14.07 8.80
CA VAL A 149 11.52 -15.39 8.13
C VAL A 149 12.46 -16.37 8.83
N ILE A 150 13.64 -15.92 9.25
CA ILE A 150 14.58 -16.76 10.01
C ILE A 150 13.98 -17.11 11.38
N ALA A 151 13.28 -16.17 12.02
CA ALA A 151 12.68 -16.36 13.34
C ALA A 151 11.35 -17.13 13.31
N THR A 152 10.66 -17.23 12.18
CA THR A 152 9.35 -17.92 12.09
C THR A 152 9.56 -19.43 12.07
N GLU A 153 8.84 -20.20 12.89
CA GLU A 153 8.89 -21.67 12.87
C GLU A 153 7.49 -22.28 12.96
N TYR A 154 7.32 -23.50 12.44
CA TYR A 154 6.08 -24.23 12.59
C TYR A 154 6.00 -24.91 13.96
N ASN A 155 5.03 -24.50 14.77
CA ASN A 155 4.76 -25.12 16.05
C ASN A 155 3.74 -26.26 15.90
N LYS A 156 4.22 -27.50 16.10
CA LYS A 156 3.41 -28.73 16.00
C LYS A 156 2.32 -28.83 17.07
N GLU A 157 2.53 -28.25 18.25
CA GLU A 157 1.59 -28.33 19.37
C GLU A 157 0.37 -27.42 19.14
N THR A 158 0.60 -26.22 18.60
CA THR A 158 -0.46 -25.24 18.32
C THR A 158 -1.01 -25.33 16.90
N ALA A 159 -0.39 -26.16 16.04
CA ALA A 159 -0.64 -26.25 14.60
C ALA A 159 -0.59 -24.86 13.92
N PHE A 160 0.35 -24.02 14.36
CA PHE A 160 0.44 -22.62 13.95
C PHE A 160 1.88 -22.16 13.73
N CYS A 161 2.01 -21.05 13.03
CA CYS A 161 3.29 -20.41 12.73
C CYS A 161 3.56 -19.28 13.72
N ASP A 162 4.63 -19.41 14.50
CA ASP A 162 5.00 -18.45 15.55
C ASP A 162 6.47 -18.03 15.41
N TYR A 163 6.83 -16.90 16.03
CA TYR A 163 8.22 -16.48 16.12
C TYR A 163 8.95 -17.24 17.26
N ASN A 164 10.06 -17.90 16.93
CA ASN A 164 10.99 -18.57 17.85
C ASN A 164 12.23 -17.72 18.20
N TRP A 165 12.05 -16.41 18.42
CA TRP A 165 13.09 -15.55 18.97
C TRP A 165 12.80 -15.11 20.41
N LYS A 166 13.84 -14.66 21.12
CA LYS A 166 13.74 -14.23 22.53
C LYS A 166 12.67 -13.14 22.70
N GLU A 167 12.03 -13.09 23.86
CA GLU A 167 10.99 -12.10 24.18
C GLU A 167 11.42 -10.65 23.91
N ALA A 168 12.69 -10.31 24.18
CA ALA A 168 13.24 -9.00 23.87
C ALA A 168 13.16 -8.64 22.37
N TRP A 169 13.37 -9.62 21.49
CA TRP A 169 13.26 -9.43 20.04
C TRP A 169 11.81 -9.27 19.59
N ASN A 170 10.87 -10.04 20.15
CA ASN A 170 9.43 -9.81 19.93
C ASN A 170 9.02 -8.37 20.27
N LYS A 171 9.45 -7.86 21.44
CA LYS A 171 9.15 -6.48 21.86
C LYS A 171 9.80 -5.44 20.96
N ALA A 172 11.03 -5.68 20.52
CA ALA A 172 11.75 -4.80 19.60
C ALA A 172 11.05 -4.75 18.23
N ASP A 173 10.61 -5.89 17.71
CA ASP A 173 9.87 -6.00 16.45
C ASP A 173 8.52 -5.27 16.51
N ALA A 174 7.73 -5.52 17.55
CA ALA A 174 6.46 -4.83 17.76
C ALA A 174 6.64 -3.30 17.87
N ALA A 175 7.69 -2.84 18.56
CA ALA A 175 8.04 -1.43 18.62
C ALA A 175 8.48 -0.88 17.24
N PHE A 176 9.28 -1.65 16.50
CA PHE A 176 9.72 -1.27 15.15
C PHE A 176 8.55 -1.12 14.18
N TRP A 177 7.61 -2.07 14.16
CA TRP A 177 6.42 -1.99 13.33
C TRP A 177 5.52 -0.80 13.70
N LEU A 178 5.27 -0.58 15.00
CA LEU A 178 4.45 0.55 15.43
C LEU A 178 5.12 1.90 15.12
N PHE A 179 6.36 2.10 15.56
CA PHE A 179 7.01 3.40 15.47
C PHE A 179 7.72 3.63 14.14
N GLY A 180 8.46 2.63 13.65
CA GLY A 180 9.24 2.70 12.41
C GLY A 180 8.39 2.61 11.15
N VAL A 181 7.37 1.75 11.12
CA VAL A 181 6.51 1.55 9.93
C VAL A 181 5.17 2.28 10.05
N GLY A 182 4.62 2.41 11.26
CA GLY A 182 3.37 3.15 11.48
C GLY A 182 3.56 4.65 11.66
N VAL A 183 4.11 5.04 12.81
CA VAL A 183 4.13 6.44 13.28
C VAL A 183 5.07 7.30 12.43
N LEU A 184 6.32 6.88 12.24
CA LEU A 184 7.33 7.67 11.53
C LEU A 184 6.91 8.01 10.09
N PRO A 185 6.46 7.06 9.23
CA PRO A 185 5.96 7.37 7.90
C PRO A 185 4.78 8.34 7.94
N THR A 186 3.84 8.12 8.86
CA THR A 186 2.66 8.98 9.03
C THR A 186 3.07 10.42 9.36
N VAL A 187 3.98 10.62 10.32
CA VAL A 187 4.48 11.95 10.71
C VAL A 187 5.17 12.64 9.54
N ILE A 188 6.04 11.91 8.82
CA ILE A 188 6.72 12.44 7.63
C ILE A 188 5.69 12.88 6.59
N MET A 189 4.75 12.01 6.23
CA MET A 189 3.71 12.32 5.23
C MET A 189 2.84 13.51 5.65
N CYS A 190 2.36 13.53 6.90
CA CYS A 190 1.55 14.62 7.44
C CYS A 190 2.30 15.97 7.40
N SER A 191 3.59 15.98 7.77
CA SER A 191 4.41 17.19 7.73
C SER A 191 4.59 17.73 6.31
N LEU A 192 4.87 16.84 5.35
CA LEU A 192 5.08 17.20 3.95
C LEU A 192 3.78 17.70 3.32
N TYR A 193 2.67 16.99 3.53
CA TYR A 193 1.38 17.42 3.02
C TYR A 193 0.86 18.67 3.69
N GLY A 194 1.10 18.89 5.00
CA GLY A 194 0.74 20.12 5.68
C GLY A 194 1.37 21.35 5.01
N ARG A 195 2.66 21.27 4.66
CA ARG A 195 3.35 22.33 3.89
C ARG A 195 2.76 22.52 2.50
N VAL A 196 2.45 21.42 1.81
CA VAL A 196 1.81 21.47 0.49
C VAL A 196 0.42 22.10 0.55
N ILE A 197 -0.39 21.76 1.55
CA ILE A 197 -1.73 22.32 1.75
C ILE A 197 -1.64 23.81 1.99
N LYS A 198 -0.76 24.24 2.90
CA LYS A 198 -0.53 25.67 3.18
C LYS A 198 -0.16 26.43 1.91
N SER A 199 0.71 25.87 1.06
CA SER A 199 1.10 26.49 -0.21
C SER A 199 -0.04 26.54 -1.23
N LEU A 200 -0.78 25.44 -1.43
CA LEU A 200 -1.77 25.36 -2.50
C LEU A 200 -3.14 25.96 -2.16
N TRP A 201 -3.54 25.94 -0.88
CA TRP A 201 -4.87 26.40 -0.45
C TRP A 201 -4.82 27.69 0.37
N CYS A 202 -3.80 27.88 1.21
CA CYS A 202 -3.73 29.05 2.09
C CYS A 202 -2.87 30.18 1.51
N SER A 203 -1.96 29.89 0.59
CA SER A 203 -1.21 30.94 -0.09
C SER A 203 -2.11 31.63 -1.11
N ARG A 204 -2.49 32.88 -0.84
CA ARG A 204 -3.03 33.81 -1.83
C ARG A 204 -1.90 34.21 -2.76
N GLN A 205 -1.44 33.28 -3.60
CA GLN A 205 -0.59 33.66 -4.72
C GLN A 205 -1.44 34.58 -5.59
N ALA A 206 -0.98 35.81 -5.79
CA ALA A 206 -1.62 36.79 -6.65
C ALA A 206 -1.71 36.17 -8.05
N VAL A 207 -2.84 35.50 -8.33
CA VAL A 207 -3.11 34.92 -9.63
C VAL A 207 -3.32 36.11 -10.55
N THR A 208 -2.29 36.49 -11.29
CA THR A 208 -2.47 37.37 -12.43
C THR A 208 -3.56 36.74 -13.31
N PRO A 209 -4.64 37.47 -13.67
CA PRO A 209 -5.81 36.90 -14.33
C PRO A 209 -5.53 36.18 -15.66
N HIS A 210 -4.35 36.34 -16.22
CA HIS A 210 -4.08 36.10 -17.65
C HIS A 210 -3.59 34.71 -18.04
N ASP A 211 -3.39 33.78 -17.10
CA ASP A 211 -2.71 32.52 -17.41
C ASP A 211 -3.61 31.28 -17.19
N VAL A 212 -4.48 31.01 -18.18
CA VAL A 212 -5.41 29.85 -18.20
C VAL A 212 -4.63 28.53 -18.04
N SER A 213 -3.41 28.47 -18.58
CA SER A 213 -2.49 27.33 -18.45
C SER A 213 -2.10 27.08 -16.99
N TYR A 214 -1.72 28.13 -16.25
CA TYR A 214 -1.37 28.05 -14.84
C TYR A 214 -2.53 27.55 -13.96
N ARG A 215 -3.75 28.05 -14.19
CA ARG A 215 -4.95 27.59 -13.45
C ARG A 215 -5.23 26.10 -13.67
N SER A 216 -5.04 25.60 -14.88
CA SER A 216 -5.22 24.18 -15.20
C SER A 216 -4.18 23.28 -14.50
N LEU A 217 -2.92 23.73 -14.46
CA LEU A 217 -1.82 23.06 -13.76
C LEU A 217 -2.07 23.00 -12.25
N LEU A 218 -2.51 24.10 -11.64
CA LEU A 218 -2.81 24.18 -10.21
C LEU A 218 -3.95 23.22 -9.82
N LYS A 219 -5.03 23.18 -10.62
CA LYS A 219 -6.12 22.22 -10.43
C LYS A 219 -5.63 20.77 -10.48
N SER A 220 -4.75 20.45 -11.44
CA SER A 220 -4.14 19.12 -11.54
C SER A 220 -3.29 18.78 -10.31
N ARG A 221 -2.45 19.71 -9.83
CA ARG A 221 -1.61 19.51 -8.64
C ARG A 221 -2.45 19.28 -7.38
N LYS A 222 -3.45 20.14 -7.12
CA LYS A 222 -4.40 19.98 -6.00
C LYS A 222 -5.06 18.61 -6.00
N ARG A 223 -5.47 18.14 -7.18
CA ARG A 223 -6.14 16.86 -7.35
C ARG A 223 -5.24 15.67 -7.01
N VAL A 224 -4.01 15.65 -7.53
CA VAL A 224 -3.05 14.57 -7.23
C VAL A 224 -2.64 14.60 -5.74
N THR A 225 -2.45 15.79 -5.16
CA THR A 225 -2.18 15.92 -3.72
C THR A 225 -3.35 15.44 -2.87
N LYS A 226 -4.60 15.79 -3.23
CA LYS A 226 -5.80 15.29 -2.54
C LYS A 226 -5.85 13.77 -2.55
N ALA A 227 -5.40 13.14 -3.65
CA ALA A 227 -5.31 11.70 -3.73
C ALA A 227 -4.28 11.08 -2.82
N ALA A 228 -3.07 11.63 -2.86
CA ALA A 228 -2.00 11.19 -1.99
C ALA A 228 -2.38 11.32 -0.50
N LEU A 229 -3.04 12.43 -0.13
CA LEU A 229 -3.63 12.65 1.20
C LEU A 229 -4.68 11.60 1.57
N THR A 230 -5.61 11.31 0.65
CA THR A 230 -6.69 10.33 0.89
C THR A 230 -6.09 8.96 1.18
N VAL A 231 -5.12 8.52 0.38
CA VAL A 231 -4.43 7.23 0.58
C VAL A 231 -3.68 7.21 1.92
N THR A 232 -2.99 8.29 2.30
CA THR A 232 -2.29 8.39 3.59
C THR A 232 -3.25 8.35 4.78
N SER A 233 -4.41 9.02 4.71
CA SER A 233 -5.42 8.94 5.78
C SER A 233 -6.00 7.53 5.93
N ILE A 234 -6.23 6.84 4.81
CA ILE A 234 -6.67 5.44 4.82
C ILE A 234 -5.60 4.54 5.44
N LEU A 235 -4.32 4.76 5.12
CA LEU A 235 -3.20 4.03 5.75
C LEU A 235 -3.28 4.13 7.26
N PHE A 236 -3.31 5.35 7.81
CA PHE A 236 -3.39 5.55 9.25
C PHE A 236 -4.61 4.85 9.86
N ALA A 237 -5.81 5.05 9.30
CA ALA A 237 -7.04 4.47 9.83
C ALA A 237 -7.04 2.93 9.79
N CYS A 238 -6.43 2.34 8.76
CA CYS A 238 -6.45 0.90 8.55
C CYS A 238 -5.30 0.15 9.25
N TRP A 239 -4.13 0.77 9.35
CA TRP A 239 -2.93 0.13 9.92
C TRP A 239 -2.83 0.30 11.42
N MET A 240 -3.20 1.47 11.97
CA MET A 240 -3.03 1.74 13.40
C MET A 240 -3.72 0.72 14.31
N PRO A 241 -4.95 0.24 14.01
CA PRO A 241 -5.57 -0.79 14.84
C PRO A 241 -4.71 -2.06 14.95
N ASN A 242 -4.11 -2.52 13.86
CA ASN A 242 -3.25 -3.70 13.88
C ASN A 242 -1.93 -3.45 14.61
N LEU A 243 -1.28 -2.31 14.36
CA LEU A 243 0.01 -1.98 14.98
C LEU A 243 -0.12 -1.79 16.49
N ILE A 244 -1.17 -1.11 16.94
CA ILE A 244 -1.48 -0.94 18.37
C ILE A 244 -1.79 -2.31 18.98
N TYR A 245 -2.62 -3.11 18.31
CA TYR A 245 -2.95 -4.45 18.77
C TYR A 245 -1.69 -5.33 18.94
N TYR A 246 -0.81 -5.40 17.93
CA TYR A 246 0.42 -6.19 17.98
C TYR A 246 1.37 -5.72 19.09
N PHE A 247 1.49 -4.41 19.28
CA PHE A 247 2.25 -3.83 20.38
C PHE A 247 1.66 -4.21 21.75
N MET A 248 0.35 -4.02 21.94
CA MET A 248 -0.31 -4.33 23.21
C MET A 248 -0.20 -5.81 23.59
N THR A 249 -0.42 -6.72 22.64
CA THR A 249 -0.34 -8.17 22.91
C THR A 249 1.08 -8.62 23.23
N THR A 250 2.09 -7.95 22.69
CA THR A 250 3.51 -8.32 22.90
C THR A 250 4.06 -7.78 24.22
N PHE A 251 3.57 -6.63 24.69
CA PHE A 251 4.03 -5.99 25.93
C PHE A 251 3.20 -6.38 27.17
N THR A 252 2.04 -7.02 26.99
CA THR A 252 1.23 -7.52 28.10
C THR A 252 1.82 -8.84 28.63
N PRO A 253 2.18 -8.95 29.93
CA PRO A 253 2.69 -10.19 30.51
C PRO A 253 1.67 -11.33 30.35
N LYS A 254 2.13 -12.52 29.94
CA LYS A 254 1.33 -13.74 29.97
C LYS A 254 1.17 -14.20 31.42
N SER A 255 0.30 -13.53 32.20
CA SER A 255 0.08 -13.88 33.60
C SER A 255 -0.80 -15.13 33.73
N SER A 256 -0.33 -16.12 34.49
CA SER A 256 -0.87 -17.48 34.60
C SER A 256 -2.17 -17.61 35.42
N SER A 257 -2.75 -16.52 35.91
CA SER A 257 -3.93 -16.58 36.76
C SER A 257 -4.61 -15.21 36.80
N THR A 258 -5.93 -15.23 36.64
CA THR A 258 -6.85 -14.07 36.67
C THR A 258 -7.04 -13.38 35.32
N GLY A 259 -8.18 -13.68 34.69
CA GLY A 259 -8.59 -13.14 33.40
C GLY A 259 -8.74 -11.63 33.42
N SER A 260 -7.74 -10.92 32.88
CA SER A 260 -7.91 -9.56 32.39
C SER A 260 -8.47 -9.63 30.97
N ALA A 261 -9.52 -8.85 30.69
CA ALA A 261 -10.21 -8.83 29.41
C ALA A 261 -9.31 -8.48 28.19
N LEU A 262 -8.05 -8.09 28.40
CA LEU A 262 -7.05 -7.85 27.35
C LEU A 262 -6.33 -9.13 26.88
N THR A 263 -6.18 -10.15 27.73
CA THR A 263 -5.48 -11.40 27.36
C THR A 263 -6.42 -12.42 26.70
N ASN A 264 -7.73 -12.27 26.90
CA ASN A 264 -8.74 -12.85 26.02
C ASN A 264 -8.82 -12.03 24.73
N VAL A 265 -7.72 -12.07 23.98
CA VAL A 265 -7.65 -11.61 22.59
C VAL A 265 -8.82 -12.22 21.84
N SER A 266 -9.84 -11.42 21.53
CA SER A 266 -10.96 -11.91 20.73
C SER A 266 -10.40 -12.23 19.34
N PRO A 267 -10.51 -13.48 18.86
CA PRO A 267 -10.12 -13.83 17.49
C PRO A 267 -10.79 -12.95 16.42
N ILE A 268 -11.90 -12.31 16.78
CA ILE A 268 -12.60 -11.31 15.98
C ILE A 268 -11.72 -10.07 15.76
N TRP A 269 -11.06 -9.53 16.79
CA TRP A 269 -10.20 -8.34 16.66
C TRP A 269 -9.01 -8.58 15.74
N TYR A 270 -8.36 -9.74 15.87
CA TYR A 270 -7.28 -10.15 14.97
C TYR A 270 -7.74 -10.23 13.51
N ARG A 271 -8.90 -10.83 13.25
CA ARG A 271 -9.46 -10.91 11.89
C ARG A 271 -9.83 -9.53 11.36
N LEU A 272 -10.46 -8.69 12.18
CA LEU A 272 -10.83 -7.32 11.80
C LEU A 272 -9.60 -6.45 11.48
N SER A 273 -8.54 -6.51 12.29
CA SER A 273 -7.32 -5.73 12.04
C SER A 273 -6.65 -6.12 10.72
N HIS A 274 -6.64 -7.41 10.39
CA HIS A 274 -6.13 -7.91 9.11
C HIS A 274 -7.03 -7.54 7.92
N VAL A 275 -8.37 -7.51 8.11
CA VAL A 275 -9.30 -6.97 7.10
C VAL A 275 -8.97 -5.51 6.80
N LEU A 276 -8.69 -4.71 7.84
CA LEU A 276 -8.31 -3.30 7.66
C LEU A 276 -6.98 -3.15 6.90
N ILE A 277 -5.95 -3.95 7.23
CA ILE A 277 -4.69 -3.96 6.47
C ILE A 277 -4.96 -4.24 4.98
N LEU A 278 -5.73 -5.28 4.67
CA LEU A 278 -6.04 -5.61 3.29
C LEU A 278 -6.88 -4.51 2.61
N LEU A 279 -7.81 -3.89 3.33
CA LEU A 279 -8.62 -2.78 2.83
C LEU A 279 -7.75 -1.60 2.39
N ASN A 280 -6.68 -1.28 3.14
CA ASN A 280 -5.74 -0.22 2.77
C ASN A 280 -5.17 -0.43 1.36
N SER A 281 -4.70 -1.62 1.05
CA SER A 281 -4.16 -1.97 -0.27
C SER A 281 -5.25 -2.10 -1.35
N SER A 282 -6.48 -2.46 -0.96
CA SER A 282 -7.61 -2.69 -1.89
C SER A 282 -8.26 -1.41 -2.40
N VAL A 283 -8.25 -0.33 -1.60
CA VAL A 283 -8.97 0.92 -1.90
C VAL A 283 -8.18 1.84 -2.84
N ASN A 284 -6.86 1.66 -2.96
CA ASN A 284 -5.97 2.51 -3.76
C ASN A 284 -6.44 2.73 -5.22
N PRO A 285 -6.79 1.69 -6.00
CA PRO A 285 -7.33 1.86 -7.36
C PRO A 285 -8.60 2.71 -7.43
N LEU A 286 -9.49 2.59 -6.44
CA LEU A 286 -10.74 3.38 -6.38
C LEU A 286 -10.44 4.86 -6.14
N VAL A 287 -9.47 5.16 -5.27
CA VAL A 287 -9.00 6.52 -5.01
C VAL A 287 -8.50 7.14 -6.31
N TYR A 288 -7.67 6.43 -7.08
CA TYR A 288 -7.19 6.89 -8.39
C TYR A 288 -8.31 7.04 -9.42
N ALA A 289 -9.26 6.11 -9.46
CA ALA A 289 -10.41 6.20 -10.37
C ALA A 289 -11.28 7.42 -10.08
N VAL A 290 -11.54 7.75 -8.81
CA VAL A 290 -12.34 8.93 -8.45
C VAL A 290 -11.55 10.22 -8.72
N GLN A 291 -10.26 10.19 -8.39
CA GLN A 291 -9.45 11.40 -8.26
C GLN A 291 -8.45 11.60 -9.39
N ASP A 292 -8.37 10.76 -10.42
CA ASP A 292 -7.68 11.06 -11.67
C ASP A 292 -8.56 10.70 -12.88
N ARG A 293 -8.81 11.71 -13.75
CA ARG A 293 -9.75 11.60 -14.88
C ARG A 293 -9.11 10.78 -15.98
N ARG A 294 -7.80 10.91 -16.17
CA ARG A 294 -7.01 10.15 -17.14
C ARG A 294 -6.95 8.69 -16.70
N PHE A 295 -6.70 8.48 -15.41
CA PHE A 295 -6.70 7.15 -14.81
C PHE A 295 -8.08 6.48 -14.93
N ARG A 296 -9.16 7.19 -14.57
CA ARG A 296 -10.53 6.71 -14.76
C ARG A 296 -10.88 6.37 -16.20
N ALA A 297 -10.46 7.21 -17.15
CA ALA A 297 -10.69 6.97 -18.57
C ALA A 297 -9.95 5.71 -19.05
N GLY A 298 -8.68 5.57 -18.65
CA GLY A 298 -7.89 4.37 -18.90
C GLY A 298 -8.53 3.11 -18.31
N MET A 299 -8.95 3.15 -17.05
CA MET A 299 -9.63 2.03 -16.40
C MET A 299 -10.94 1.64 -17.12
N LYS A 300 -11.76 2.64 -17.51
CA LYS A 300 -12.99 2.40 -18.28
C LYS A 300 -12.75 1.77 -19.64
N SER A 301 -11.62 2.04 -20.30
CA SER A 301 -11.30 1.42 -21.59
C SER A 301 -11.15 -0.11 -21.49
N TYR A 302 -10.73 -0.62 -20.33
CA TYR A 302 -10.65 -2.06 -20.06
C TYR A 302 -11.98 -2.66 -19.60
N LEU A 303 -12.80 -1.91 -18.85
CA LEU A 303 -14.04 -2.42 -18.22
C LEU A 303 -15.29 -2.30 -19.12
N CYS A 304 -15.36 -1.30 -20.02
CA CYS A 304 -16.53 -1.05 -20.86
C CYS A 304 -16.21 -1.21 -22.36
N ARG A 305 -16.58 -2.35 -22.97
CA ARG A 305 -16.35 -2.62 -24.40
C ARG A 305 -16.99 -1.58 -25.33
N CYS A 306 -18.18 -1.06 -25.00
CA CYS A 306 -18.92 -0.12 -25.86
C CYS A 306 -18.30 1.28 -25.95
N LYS A 307 -17.42 1.68 -25.02
CA LYS A 307 -16.71 2.99 -25.07
C LYS A 307 -15.22 2.87 -25.35
N ARG A 308 -14.73 1.62 -25.50
CA ARG A 308 -13.31 1.29 -25.69
C ARG A 308 -12.70 2.04 -26.87
N ARG A 309 -13.27 1.91 -28.07
CA ARG A 309 -12.72 2.52 -29.30
C ARG A 309 -12.69 4.06 -29.25
N ALA A 310 -13.76 4.69 -28.75
CA ALA A 310 -13.84 6.14 -28.66
C ALA A 310 -12.88 6.72 -27.61
N GLN A 311 -12.80 6.10 -26.42
CA GLN A 311 -11.88 6.54 -25.37
C GLN A 311 -10.43 6.24 -25.71
N GLU A 312 -10.13 5.08 -26.30
CA GLU A 312 -8.79 4.74 -26.82
C GLU A 312 -8.35 5.72 -27.90
N ASN A 313 -9.20 6.00 -28.89
CA ASN A 313 -8.89 6.97 -29.95
C ASN A 313 -8.63 8.36 -29.37
N SER A 314 -9.46 8.82 -28.42
CA SER A 314 -9.27 10.14 -27.79
C SER A 314 -7.94 10.22 -27.01
N MET A 315 -7.58 9.20 -26.23
CA MET A 315 -6.34 9.17 -25.45
C MET A 315 -5.10 8.92 -26.34
N GLN A 316 -5.23 8.17 -27.42
CA GLN A 316 -4.13 7.94 -28.38
C GLN A 316 -3.90 9.15 -29.29
N GLN A 317 -4.96 9.82 -29.77
CA GLN A 317 -4.83 11.08 -30.51
C GLN A 317 -4.15 12.13 -29.64
N ASP A 318 -4.52 12.18 -28.37
CA ASP A 318 -3.83 12.92 -27.34
C ASP A 318 -2.34 12.51 -27.24
N ASP A 319 -2.01 11.22 -27.06
CA ASP A 319 -0.61 10.74 -27.02
C ASP A 319 0.19 11.17 -28.26
N THR A 320 -0.42 11.12 -29.44
CA THR A 320 0.19 11.56 -30.72
C THR A 320 0.48 13.05 -30.71
N ILE A 321 -0.48 13.89 -30.30
CA ILE A 321 -0.28 15.35 -30.16
C ILE A 321 0.86 15.65 -29.19
N PHE A 322 0.92 14.92 -28.06
CA PHE A 322 2.00 15.09 -27.10
C PHE A 322 3.37 14.75 -27.71
N ARG A 323 3.47 13.65 -28.48
CA ARG A 323 4.70 13.31 -29.20
C ARG A 323 5.12 14.41 -30.17
N LEU A 324 4.18 14.90 -30.97
CA LEU A 324 4.44 15.98 -31.94
C LEU A 324 4.90 17.26 -31.24
N SER A 325 4.33 17.61 -30.08
CA SER A 325 4.76 18.79 -29.31
C SER A 325 6.17 18.67 -28.71
N VAL A 326 6.60 17.44 -28.38
CA VAL A 326 7.97 17.18 -27.87
C VAL A 326 8.99 17.20 -29.01
N ILE A 327 8.59 16.78 -30.22
CA ILE A 327 9.44 16.77 -31.42
C ILE A 327 9.60 18.18 -31.98
N ASN A 328 8.52 18.96 -32.07
CA ASN A 328 8.53 20.32 -32.64
C ASN A 328 8.96 21.42 -31.65
N GLY A 329 9.20 21.07 -30.38
CA GLY A 329 9.65 21.99 -29.34
C GLY A 329 11.16 21.97 -29.08
N ARG A 330 11.95 21.52 -30.05
CA ARG A 330 13.41 21.58 -30.07
C ARG A 330 13.90 22.51 -31.16
#